data_AF-A0A512IHU8-F1
#
_entry.id   AF-A0A512IHU8-F1
#
_cell.length_a   1.000
_cell.length_b   1.000
_cell.length_c   1.000
_cell.angle_alpha   90.00
_cell.angle_beta   90.00
_cell.angle_gamma   90.00
#
_symmetry.space_group_name_H-M   'P 1'
#
loop_
_entity.id
_entity.type
_entity.pdbx_description
1 polymer ?
#
loop_
_entity_poly.entity_id
_entity_poly.type
_entity_poly.pdbx_seq_one_letter_code
_entity_poly.pdbx_strand_id
1 'polypeptide(L)'
;MNISAFGALAVELHPHSPTRWVATYYPMVHTPSGRWADVTWTLHQRCMPLAPELMTPARWLEARSPDPDDSCYAGHRAWSEALAAGYAAALDVLAAEAVEEVSSLENPDQLRQASIVVPAGQLAEWVLDDLEDETAQVRG
;
A
#
# COMPACT_ATOMS: atom_id res chain seq x y z
N MET A 1 9.59 4.98 18.67
CA MET A 1 9.51 5.81 17.45
C MET A 1 9.96 4.94 16.29
N ASN A 2 9.02 4.33 15.57
CA ASN A 2 9.33 3.71 14.28
C ASN A 2 9.52 4.86 13.30
N ILE A 3 10.75 5.09 12.90
CA ILE A 3 11.06 6.02 11.82
C ILE A 3 10.50 5.33 10.57
N SER A 4 9.31 5.74 10.14
CA SER A 4 8.82 5.44 8.80
C SER A 4 9.92 5.83 7.82
N ALA A 5 10.26 4.97 6.86
CA ALA A 5 11.09 5.36 5.74
C ALA A 5 10.27 6.34 4.90
N PHE A 6 10.18 7.59 5.35
CA PHE A 6 9.58 8.65 4.59
C PHE A 6 10.35 8.74 3.27
N GLY A 7 9.73 8.29 2.19
CA GLY A 7 10.25 8.41 0.83
C GLY A 7 10.72 7.13 0.13
N ALA A 8 10.69 5.95 0.74
CA ALA A 8 10.98 4.71 -0.02
C ALA A 8 9.68 3.96 -0.33
N LEU A 9 9.42 3.73 -1.62
CA LEU A 9 8.25 2.98 -2.09
C LEU A 9 8.69 1.69 -2.79
N ALA A 10 7.89 0.66 -2.63
CA ALA A 10 8.07 -0.59 -3.34
C ALA A 10 7.22 -0.56 -4.62
N VAL A 11 7.83 -0.92 -5.74
CA VAL A 11 7.20 -0.94 -7.05
C VAL A 11 7.15 -2.36 -7.59
N GLU A 12 5.96 -2.78 -7.99
CA GLU A 12 5.76 -4.00 -8.78
C GLU A 12 5.49 -3.62 -10.24
N LEU A 13 6.36 -4.08 -11.13
CA LEU A 13 6.24 -3.97 -12.57
C LEU A 13 5.74 -5.29 -13.13
N HIS A 14 4.52 -5.28 -13.67
CA HIS A 14 3.90 -6.48 -14.22
C HIS A 14 3.23 -6.21 -15.57
N PRO A 15 3.18 -7.21 -16.46
CA PRO A 15 2.41 -7.11 -17.69
C PRO A 15 0.91 -7.10 -17.34
N HIS A 16 0.17 -6.14 -17.88
CA HIS A 16 -1.30 -6.12 -17.84
C HIS A 16 -1.88 -6.69 -19.14
N SER A 17 -1.21 -6.50 -20.27
CA SER A 17 -1.57 -7.11 -21.56
C SER A 17 -0.29 -7.35 -22.36
N PRO A 18 -0.35 -8.05 -23.50
CA PRO A 18 0.84 -8.32 -24.33
C PRO A 18 1.62 -7.06 -24.75
N THR A 19 0.96 -5.90 -24.74
CA THR A 19 1.55 -4.60 -25.13
C THR A 19 1.47 -3.55 -24.03
N ARG A 20 0.99 -3.90 -22.83
CA ARG A 20 0.81 -2.93 -21.74
C ARG A 20 1.39 -3.44 -20.44
N TRP A 21 2.05 -2.53 -19.74
CA TRP A 21 2.66 -2.74 -18.44
C TRP A 21 2.05 -1.78 -17.44
N VAL A 22 1.98 -2.24 -16.19
CA VAL A 22 1.53 -1.42 -15.05
C VAL A 22 2.61 -1.45 -13.99
N ALA A 23 2.86 -0.27 -13.41
CA ALA A 23 3.61 -0.11 -12.18
C ALA A 23 2.61 0.11 -11.04
N THR A 24 2.66 -0.74 -10.02
CA THR A 24 1.89 -0.58 -8.79
C THR A 24 2.82 -0.17 -7.65
N TYR A 25 2.45 0.86 -6.90
CA TYR A 25 3.25 1.46 -5.83
C TYR A 25 2.65 1.11 -4.47
N TYR A 26 3.51 0.63 -3.58
CA TYR A 26 3.17 0.21 -2.22
C TYR A 26 4.04 0.95 -1.20
N PRO A 27 3.52 1.22 0.00
CA PRO A 27 4.33 1.76 1.08
C PRO A 27 5.34 0.71 1.55
N MET A 28 6.53 1.17 1.96
CA MET A 28 7.48 0.32 2.67
C MET A 28 7.31 0.45 4.17
N VAL A 29 7.25 -0.69 4.86
CA VAL A 29 7.14 -0.76 6.31
C VAL A 29 8.48 -1.22 6.89
N HIS A 30 8.95 -0.50 7.90
CA HIS A 30 10.11 -0.91 8.67
C HIS A 30 9.76 -2.01 9.67
N THR A 31 10.62 -3.02 9.69
CA THR A 31 10.59 -4.10 10.69
C THR A 31 11.98 -4.22 11.32
N PRO A 32 12.09 -4.90 12.47
CA PRO A 32 13.40 -5.23 13.05
C PRO A 32 14.32 -6.01 12.10
N SER A 33 13.75 -6.74 11.14
CA SER A 33 14.48 -7.57 10.18
C SER A 33 14.84 -6.85 8.87
N GLY A 34 14.47 -5.58 8.72
CA GLY A 34 14.65 -4.80 7.50
C GLY A 34 13.37 -4.13 7.04
N ARG A 35 13.28 -3.80 5.76
CA ARG A 35 12.08 -3.20 5.16
C ARG A 35 11.38 -4.20 4.26
N TRP A 36 10.05 -4.13 4.23
CA TRP A 36 9.22 -4.94 3.36
C TRP A 36 8.11 -4.06 2.77
N ALA A 37 7.55 -4.50 1.66
CA ALA A 37 6.46 -3.82 0.99
C ALA A 37 5.12 -4.27 1.57
N ASP A 38 4.28 -3.33 1.96
CA ASP A 38 2.92 -3.65 2.39
C ASP A 38 2.00 -3.80 1.17
N VAL A 39 1.86 -5.03 0.68
CA VAL A 39 1.00 -5.39 -0.46
C VAL A 39 -0.49 -5.12 -0.21
N THR A 40 -0.90 -4.98 1.04
CA THR A 40 -2.32 -4.82 1.38
C THR A 40 -2.83 -3.42 1.05
N TRP A 41 -1.91 -2.47 0.85
CA TRP A 41 -2.25 -1.09 0.57
C TRP A 41 -1.56 -0.59 -0.69
N THR A 42 -2.34 -0.45 -1.76
CA THR A 42 -1.88 0.16 -3.01
C THR A 42 -2.03 1.67 -2.93
N LEU A 43 -0.92 2.41 -3.07
CA LEU A 43 -0.93 3.88 -3.08
C LEU A 43 -1.31 4.43 -4.45
N HIS A 44 -0.75 3.85 -5.51
CA HIS A 44 -0.95 4.34 -6.86
C HIS A 44 -0.70 3.24 -7.89
N GLN A 45 -1.35 3.38 -9.05
CA GLN A 45 -1.09 2.57 -10.23
C GLN A 45 -0.88 3.46 -11.44
N ARG A 46 0.12 3.12 -12.24
CA ARG A 46 0.43 3.86 -13.47
C ARG A 46 0.64 2.91 -14.64
N CYS A 47 -0.02 3.20 -15.76
CA CYS A 47 0.29 2.56 -17.03
C CYS A 47 1.66 3.03 -17.54
N MET A 48 2.53 2.08 -17.88
CA MET A 48 3.83 2.40 -18.45
C MET A 48 3.70 2.68 -19.96
N PRO A 49 4.53 3.60 -20.51
CA PRO A 49 4.62 3.77 -21.95
C PRO A 49 5.14 2.49 -22.61
N LEU A 50 4.85 2.32 -23.90
CA LEU A 50 5.31 1.17 -24.67
C LEU A 50 6.85 1.12 -24.64
N ALA A 51 7.42 0.04 -24.09
CA ALA A 51 8.85 -0.17 -24.13
C ALA A 51 9.28 -0.74 -25.48
N PRO A 52 10.44 -0.32 -26.03
CA PRO A 52 11.00 -0.88 -27.26
C PRO A 52 11.58 -2.29 -27.08
N GLU A 53 11.78 -2.75 -25.84
CA GLU A 53 12.34 -4.06 -25.50
C GLU A 53 11.43 -4.85 -24.55
N LEU A 54 11.56 -6.18 -24.58
CA LEU A 54 10.90 -7.08 -23.62
C LEU A 54 11.47 -6.84 -22.23
N MET A 55 10.80 -5.97 -21.48
CA MET A 55 11.12 -5.73 -20.08
C MET A 55 10.79 -6.97 -19.26
N THR A 56 11.66 -7.31 -18.32
CA THR A 56 11.37 -8.38 -17.36
C THR A 56 10.43 -7.86 -16.28
N PRO A 57 9.43 -8.65 -15.83
CA PRO A 57 8.71 -8.32 -14.63
C PRO A 57 9.69 -8.11 -13.49
N ALA A 58 9.51 -7.02 -12.75
CA ALA A 58 10.32 -6.71 -11.59
C ALA A 58 9.39 -6.60 -10.40
N ARG A 59 9.58 -7.49 -9.43
CA ARG A 59 8.88 -7.38 -8.16
C ARG A 59 9.82 -6.71 -7.16
N TRP A 60 9.31 -5.67 -6.51
CA TRP A 60 10.02 -4.94 -5.45
C TRP A 60 11.21 -4.12 -5.92
N LEU A 61 11.04 -3.39 -7.02
CA LEU A 61 11.92 -2.27 -7.31
C LEU A 61 11.71 -1.19 -6.24
N GLU A 62 12.80 -0.72 -5.65
CA GLU A 62 12.74 0.32 -4.62
C GLU A 62 12.89 1.69 -5.27
N ALA A 63 11.80 2.44 -5.32
CA ALA A 63 11.78 3.83 -5.77
C ALA A 63 12.01 4.76 -4.58
N ARG A 64 12.92 5.74 -4.75
CA ARG A 64 13.34 6.64 -3.68
C ARG A 64 13.35 8.12 -4.07
N SER A 65 13.08 8.42 -5.34
CA SER A 65 13.32 9.74 -5.88
C SER A 65 12.29 10.08 -6.95
N PRO A 66 11.77 11.32 -6.98
CA PRO A 66 10.98 11.82 -8.11
C PRO A 66 11.87 12.24 -9.29
N ASP A 67 13.19 12.07 -9.20
CA ASP A 67 14.13 12.34 -10.28
C ASP A 67 14.25 11.12 -11.21
N PRO A 68 13.91 11.25 -12.51
CA PRO A 68 14.06 10.15 -13.46
C PRO A 68 15.52 9.72 -13.68
N ASP A 69 16.50 10.58 -13.41
CA ASP A 69 17.91 10.26 -13.57
C ASP A 69 18.51 9.54 -12.34
N ASP A 70 17.71 9.27 -11.30
CA ASP A 70 18.18 8.53 -10.13
C ASP A 70 18.58 7.09 -10.49
N SER A 71 19.69 6.66 -9.88
CA SER A 71 20.22 5.30 -9.97
C SER A 71 19.21 4.18 -9.65
N CYS A 72 18.16 4.45 -8.87
CA CYS A 72 17.11 3.46 -8.57
C CYS A 72 16.36 3.00 -9.83
N TYR A 73 16.37 3.79 -10.90
CA TYR A 73 15.74 3.47 -12.19
C TYR A 73 16.72 2.96 -13.25
N ALA A 74 18.00 2.75 -12.91
CA ALA A 74 19.02 2.37 -13.89
C ALA A 74 18.67 1.09 -14.68
N GLY A 75 18.03 0.10 -14.04
CA GLY A 75 17.57 -1.13 -14.69
C GLY A 75 16.31 -0.98 -15.55
N HIS A 76 15.63 0.17 -15.48
CA HIS A 76 14.37 0.45 -16.16
C HIS A 76 14.37 1.84 -16.80
N ARG A 77 15.51 2.25 -17.39
CA ARG A 77 15.72 3.61 -17.90
C ARG A 77 14.67 4.07 -18.90
N ALA A 78 14.17 3.17 -19.75
CA ALA A 78 13.09 3.45 -20.71
C ALA A 78 11.76 3.87 -20.04
N TRP A 79 11.57 3.55 -18.77
CA TRP A 79 10.40 3.91 -17.97
C TRP A 79 10.71 4.89 -16.84
N SER A 80 11.95 5.36 -16.72
CA SER A 80 12.40 6.25 -15.62
C SER A 80 11.46 7.44 -15.38
N GLU A 81 11.10 8.19 -16.43
CA GLU A 81 10.15 9.31 -16.33
C GLU A 81 8.78 8.89 -15.79
N ALA A 82 8.23 7.78 -16.30
CA ALA A 82 6.94 7.27 -15.85
C ALA A 82 7.01 6.75 -14.41
N LEU A 83 8.12 6.12 -14.03
CA LEU A 83 8.36 5.58 -12.69
C LEU A 83 8.53 6.70 -11.66
N ALA A 84 9.31 7.72 -11.99
CA ALA A 84 9.51 8.90 -11.16
C ALA A 84 8.21 9.68 -10.96
N ALA A 85 7.42 9.86 -12.01
CA ALA A 85 6.12 10.52 -11.92
C ALA A 85 5.09 9.70 -11.12
N GLY A 86 5.10 8.36 -11.25
CA GLY A 86 4.24 7.50 -10.43
C GLY A 86 4.66 7.48 -8.97
N TYR A 87 5.96 7.54 -8.69
CA TYR A 87 6.50 7.69 -7.33
C TYR A 87 6.04 9.00 -6.69
N ALA A 88 6.14 10.14 -7.40
CA ALA A 88 5.69 11.43 -6.89
C ALA A 88 4.19 11.41 -6.54
N ALA A 89 3.35 10.87 -7.43
CA ALA A 89 1.92 10.73 -7.19
C ALA A 89 1.59 9.80 -6.00
N ALA A 90 2.34 8.70 -5.85
CA ALA A 90 2.17 7.79 -4.73
C ALA A 90 2.58 8.42 -3.38
N LEU A 91 3.58 9.29 -3.38
CA LEU A 91 3.93 10.09 -2.20
C LEU A 91 2.84 11.08 -1.82
N ASP A 92 2.19 11.74 -2.79
CA ASP A 92 1.10 12.66 -2.51
C ASP A 92 -0.08 11.94 -1.84
N VAL A 93 -0.42 10.72 -2.29
CA VAL A 93 -1.44 9.87 -1.65
C VAL A 93 -1.02 9.50 -0.23
N LEU A 94 0.21 9.01 -0.05
CA LEU A 94 0.72 8.63 1.27
C LEU A 94 0.74 9.81 2.25
N ALA A 95 1.06 11.01 1.76
CA ALA A 95 1.07 12.24 2.57
C ALA A 95 -0.34 12.69 2.95
N ALA A 96 -1.32 12.60 2.02
CA ALA A 96 -2.71 12.92 2.31
C ALA A 96 -3.30 12.01 3.39
N GLU A 97 -3.04 10.72 3.31
CA GLU A 97 -3.51 9.70 4.28
C GLU A 97 -2.89 9.92 5.67
N ALA A 98 -1.59 10.28 5.72
CA ALA A 98 -0.95 10.63 6.98
C ALA A 98 -1.58 11.88 7.64
N VAL A 99 -2.06 12.84 6.84
CA VAL A 99 -2.79 14.00 7.35
C VAL A 99 -4.18 13.60 7.87
N GLU A 100 -4.88 12.68 7.21
CA GLU A 100 -6.19 12.18 7.67
C GLU A 100 -6.08 11.34 8.95
N GLU A 101 -5.05 10.51 9.10
CA GLU A 101 -4.82 9.74 10.32
C GLU A 101 -4.53 10.66 11.52
N VAL A 102 -3.70 11.69 11.32
CA VAL A 102 -3.44 12.71 12.36
C VAL A 102 -4.69 13.51 12.67
N SER A 103 -5.46 13.92 11.66
CA SER A 103 -6.71 14.67 11.86
C SER A 103 -7.79 13.84 12.56
N SER A 104 -7.80 12.52 12.35
CA SER A 104 -8.70 11.57 13.03
C SER A 104 -8.31 11.38 14.51
N LEU A 105 -7.02 11.52 14.84
CA LEU A 105 -6.49 11.46 16.21
C LEU A 105 -6.70 12.77 17.00
N GLU A 106 -7.09 13.86 16.34
CA GLU A 106 -7.35 15.18 16.96
C GLU A 106 -8.74 15.31 17.61
N ASN A 107 -9.51 14.21 17.73
CA ASN A 107 -10.69 14.15 18.61
C ASN A 107 -10.31 13.57 19.99
N PRO A 108 -9.88 14.40 20.97
CA PRO A 108 -9.47 13.94 22.29
C PRO A 108 -10.57 13.21 23.09
N ASP A 109 -11.84 13.35 22.70
CA ASP A 109 -12.96 12.65 23.34
C ASP A 109 -13.13 11.19 22.90
N GLN A 110 -12.61 10.76 21.74
CA GLN A 110 -12.70 9.35 21.29
C GLN A 110 -11.60 8.45 21.87
N LEU A 111 -10.46 9.03 22.26
CA LEU A 111 -9.31 8.29 22.82
C LEU A 111 -9.58 7.68 24.21
N ARG A 112 -10.68 8.05 24.89
CA ARG A 112 -11.06 7.46 26.17
C ARG A 112 -11.96 6.21 26.07
N GLN A 113 -12.38 5.81 24.88
CA GLN A 113 -13.32 4.69 24.70
C GLN A 113 -12.78 3.49 23.89
N ALA A 114 -11.63 3.60 23.24
CA ALA A 114 -11.14 2.54 22.33
C ALA A 114 -9.97 1.71 22.89
N SER A 115 -10.02 1.32 24.16
CA SER A 115 -9.15 0.27 24.70
C SER A 115 -9.97 -0.77 25.43
N ILE A 116 -10.46 -1.77 24.70
CA ILE A 116 -11.00 -3.00 25.30
C ILE A 116 -9.81 -3.94 25.50
N VAL A 117 -9.32 -4.03 26.72
CA VAL A 117 -8.42 -5.09 27.14
C VAL A 117 -9.28 -6.35 27.32
N VAL A 118 -9.18 -7.30 26.39
CA VAL A 118 -9.87 -8.60 26.51
C VAL A 118 -8.99 -9.54 27.35
N PRO A 119 -9.45 -10.02 28.52
CA PRO A 119 -8.72 -11.03 29.30
C PRO A 119 -8.73 -12.37 28.56
N ALA A 120 -7.61 -13.10 28.62
CA ALA A 120 -7.38 -14.35 27.87
C ALA A 120 -8.37 -15.50 28.17
N GLY A 121 -9.29 -15.34 29.13
CA GLY A 121 -10.31 -16.33 29.49
C GLY A 121 -11.66 -16.23 28.77
N GLN A 122 -11.89 -15.24 27.89
CA GLN A 122 -13.20 -15.02 27.24
C GLN A 122 -13.25 -15.30 25.72
N LEU A 123 -12.22 -15.91 25.14
CA LEU A 123 -12.20 -16.26 23.70
C LEU A 123 -13.00 -17.52 23.31
N ALA A 124 -13.85 -18.05 24.20
CA ALA A 124 -14.55 -19.32 23.97
C ALA A 124 -16.03 -19.21 23.54
N GLU A 125 -16.63 -18.02 23.50
CA GLU A 125 -18.08 -17.88 23.19
C GLU A 125 -18.42 -17.09 21.91
N TRP A 126 -17.43 -16.66 21.10
CA TRP A 126 -17.68 -15.83 19.91
C TRP A 126 -17.50 -16.60 18.58
N VAL A 127 -17.82 -17.90 18.57
CA VAL A 127 -17.72 -18.78 17.39
C VAL A 127 -19.07 -19.39 16.99
N LEU A 128 -20.20 -18.90 17.50
CA LEU A 128 -21.52 -19.42 17.10
C LEU A 128 -22.61 -18.32 17.07
N ASP A 129 -22.47 -17.36 16.16
CA ASP A 129 -23.61 -16.50 15.77
C ASP A 129 -23.65 -16.26 14.23
N ASP A 130 -23.04 -17.17 13.47
CA ASP A 130 -22.99 -17.10 12.00
C ASP A 130 -24.09 -17.93 11.33
N LEU A 131 -25.24 -18.14 11.99
CA LEU A 131 -26.29 -18.96 11.39
C LEU A 131 -27.73 -18.69 11.86
N GLU A 132 -28.18 -17.43 11.96
CA GLU A 132 -29.61 -17.21 12.26
C GLU A 132 -30.30 -15.97 11.64
N ASP A 133 -29.70 -15.30 10.63
CA ASP A 133 -30.37 -14.16 9.97
C ASP A 133 -30.50 -14.28 8.43
N GLU A 134 -30.50 -15.50 7.89
CA GLU A 134 -30.88 -15.76 6.49
C GLU A 134 -32.08 -16.73 6.33
N THR A 135 -32.92 -16.86 7.37
CA THR A 135 -34.23 -17.54 7.25
C THR A 135 -35.44 -16.65 7.55
N ALA A 136 -35.25 -15.39 7.94
CA ALA A 136 -36.34 -14.44 8.15
C ALA A 136 -36.97 -13.89 6.85
N GLN A 137 -36.46 -14.25 5.68
CA GLN A 137 -37.02 -13.86 4.37
C GLN A 137 -37.92 -14.94 3.73
N VAL A 138 -38.58 -15.77 4.55
CA VAL A 138 -39.71 -16.60 4.14
C VAL A 138 -40.86 -16.41 5.14
N ARG A 139 -41.45 -15.21 5.18
CA ARG A 139 -42.89 -14.94 5.36
C ARG A 139 -43.13 -13.49 5.79
N GLY A 140 -43.59 -12.71 4.81
CA GLY A 140 -44.27 -11.43 4.98
C GLY A 140 -44.93 -11.09 3.66
#